data_AF-A0AA43PAA7-F1
#
_entry.id   AF-A0AA43PAA7-F1
#
_cell.length_a   1.000
_cell.length_b   1.000
_cell.length_c   1.000
_cell.angle_alpha   90.00
_cell.angle_beta   90.00
_cell.angle_gamma   90.00
#
_symmetry.space_group_name_H-M   'P 1'
#
loop_
_entity.id
_entity.type
_entity.pdbx_description
1 polymer ?
#
loop_
_entity_poly.entity_id
_entity_poly.type
_entity_poly.pdbx_seq_one_letter_code
_entity_poly.pdbx_strand_id
1 'polypeptide(L)'
;MGAIAQQAQGRQMVEMTPKKNLQMLMRKSWPRIASVVGNNISPDRLYQMCVSAINKTPKLAECSPQSVLSCFMTCSALGLEPSNVDGLGRAYVLPFYNKKSGGMEAT
;
A
#
# COMPACT_ATOMS: atom_id res chain seq x y z
N MET A 1 51.77 -0.67 -1.14
CA MET A 1 50.69 -0.08 -0.32
C MET A 1 50.28 1.23 -0.98
N GLY A 2 49.04 1.59 -1.31
CA GLY A 2 47.74 1.00 -1.04
C GLY A 2 46.69 1.69 -1.92
N ALA A 3 46.30 1.05 -3.02
CA ALA A 3 45.28 1.59 -3.95
C ALA A 3 44.08 0.65 -4.16
N ILE A 4 44.04 -0.51 -3.48
CA ILE A 4 42.93 -1.47 -3.58
C ILE A 4 41.92 -1.38 -2.43
N ALA A 5 42.07 -0.42 -1.50
CA ALA A 5 41.21 -0.29 -0.32
C ALA A 5 40.00 0.65 -0.47
N GLN A 6 39.78 1.26 -1.64
CA GLN A 6 38.76 2.34 -1.78
C GLN A 6 37.51 1.97 -2.61
N GLN A 7 37.40 0.77 -3.18
CA GLN A 7 36.21 0.36 -3.93
C GLN A 7 35.07 -0.21 -3.06
N ALA A 8 35.19 -0.14 -1.73
CA ALA A 8 34.12 -0.48 -0.79
C ALA A 8 33.32 0.76 -0.31
N GLN A 9 33.34 1.87 -1.06
CA GLN A 9 32.53 3.05 -0.76
C GLN A 9 31.07 2.81 -1.16
N GLY A 10 30.27 2.42 -0.16
CA GLY A 10 28.95 3.00 0.05
C GLY A 10 27.88 2.64 -0.97
N ARG A 11 27.45 1.37 -1.00
CA ARG A 11 26.06 1.08 -1.34
C ARG A 11 25.21 1.60 -0.17
N GLN A 12 24.99 2.92 -0.13
CA GLN A 12 24.06 3.55 0.81
C GLN A 12 22.74 2.79 0.69
N MET A 13 22.41 2.01 1.71
CA MET A 13 21.10 1.41 1.84
C MET A 13 20.15 2.59 1.99
N VAL A 14 19.47 2.97 0.91
CA VAL A 14 18.45 4.01 0.96
C VAL A 14 17.44 3.55 2.00
N GLU A 15 17.36 4.26 3.14
CA GLU A 15 16.35 3.97 4.17
C GLU A 15 14.97 3.98 3.49
N MET A 16 14.39 2.79 3.32
CA MET A 16 13.09 2.64 2.69
C MET A 16 12.04 3.09 3.70
N THR A 17 11.45 4.26 3.45
CA THR A 17 10.32 4.73 4.25
C THR A 17 9.17 3.71 4.19
N PRO A 18 8.34 3.58 5.24
CA PRO A 18 7.21 2.64 5.27
C PRO A 18 6.31 2.76 4.02
N LYS A 19 6.07 4.00 3.57
CA LYS A 19 5.34 4.30 2.34
C LYS A 19 6.01 3.73 1.08
N LYS A 20 7.32 3.90 0.91
CA LYS A 20 8.06 3.35 -0.24
C LYS A 20 8.07 1.82 -0.20
N ASN A 21 8.17 1.22 0.99
CA ASN A 21 8.11 -0.22 1.16
C ASN A 21 6.75 -0.78 0.75
N LEU A 22 5.66 -0.20 1.26
CA LEU A 22 4.30 -0.58 0.88
C LEU A 22 4.07 -0.42 -0.63
N GLN A 23 4.48 0.70 -1.23
CA GLN A 23 4.36 0.91 -2.69
C GLN A 23 5.12 -0.15 -3.49
N MET A 24 6.32 -0.54 -3.06
CA MET A 24 7.10 -1.59 -3.73
C MET A 24 6.40 -2.95 -3.63
N LEU A 25 5.90 -3.31 -2.46
CA LEU A 25 5.16 -4.55 -2.23
C LEU A 25 3.87 -4.59 -3.06
N MET A 26 3.13 -3.49 -3.09
CA MET A 26 1.93 -3.37 -3.92
C MET A 26 2.24 -3.56 -5.40
N ARG A 27 3.29 -2.90 -5.92
CA ARG A 27 3.72 -3.07 -7.32
C ARG A 27 4.09 -4.52 -7.64
N LYS A 28 4.78 -5.22 -6.75
CA LYS A 28 5.15 -6.64 -6.92
C LYS A 28 3.93 -7.55 -6.94
N SER A 29 2.95 -7.29 -6.08
CA SER A 29 1.72 -8.08 -5.98
C SER A 29 0.67 -7.70 -7.03
N TRP A 30 0.81 -6.54 -7.66
CA TRP A 30 -0.19 -5.95 -8.57
C TRP A 30 -0.65 -6.86 -9.71
N PRO A 31 0.24 -7.59 -10.42
CA PRO A 31 -0.20 -8.47 -11.50
C PRO A 31 -1.19 -9.55 -11.04
N ARG A 32 -1.00 -10.09 -9.82
CA ARG A 32 -1.93 -11.07 -9.24
C ARG A 32 -3.25 -10.40 -8.87
N ILE A 33 -3.21 -9.20 -8.31
CA ILE A 33 -4.40 -8.41 -7.96
C ILE A 33 -5.23 -8.10 -9.20
N ALA A 34 -4.57 -7.64 -10.27
CA ALA A 34 -5.23 -7.31 -11.53
C ALA A 34 -5.95 -8.52 -12.16
N SER A 35 -5.45 -9.74 -11.93
CA SER A 35 -6.08 -10.96 -12.44
C SER A 35 -7.38 -11.36 -11.74
N VAL A 36 -7.63 -10.83 -10.53
CA VAL A 36 -8.80 -11.19 -9.70
C VAL A 36 -9.74 -10.02 -9.45
N VAL A 37 -9.31 -8.80 -9.75
CA VAL A 37 -10.14 -7.59 -9.66
C VAL A 37 -11.30 -7.70 -10.66
N GLY A 38 -12.52 -7.55 -10.16
CA GLY A 38 -13.74 -7.60 -10.98
C GLY A 38 -13.89 -6.42 -11.93
N ASN A 39 -14.94 -6.45 -12.76
CA ASN A 39 -15.13 -5.46 -13.85
C ASN A 39 -15.61 -4.06 -13.37
N ASN A 40 -15.92 -3.88 -12.09
CA ASN A 40 -16.52 -2.64 -11.58
C ASN A 40 -15.51 -1.48 -11.49
N ILE A 41 -14.24 -1.77 -11.19
CA ILE A 41 -13.15 -0.79 -11.10
C ILE A 41 -11.95 -1.35 -11.84
N SER A 42 -11.35 -0.57 -12.75
CA SER A 42 -10.16 -1.02 -13.45
C SER A 42 -8.98 -1.19 -12.49
N PRO A 43 -8.08 -2.17 -12.71
CA PRO A 43 -6.90 -2.35 -11.87
C PRO A 43 -6.07 -1.06 -11.76
N ASP A 44 -5.80 -0.36 -12.86
CA ASP A 44 -5.03 0.88 -12.80
C ASP A 44 -5.68 1.94 -11.90
N ARG A 45 -7.00 2.08 -11.96
CA ARG A 45 -7.74 2.99 -11.08
C ARG A 45 -7.64 2.56 -9.63
N LEU A 46 -7.80 1.26 -9.34
CA LEU A 46 -7.67 0.73 -7.99
C LEU A 46 -6.29 1.00 -7.39
N TYR A 47 -5.22 0.84 -8.19
CA TYR A 47 -3.86 1.15 -7.75
C TYR A 47 -3.70 2.62 -7.38
N GLN A 48 -4.20 3.53 -8.24
CA GLN A 48 -4.14 4.97 -7.98
C GLN A 48 -4.96 5.35 -6.74
N MET A 49 -6.10 4.72 -6.52
CA MET A 49 -6.92 4.91 -5.32
C MET A 49 -6.16 4.46 -4.06
N CYS A 50 -5.48 3.32 -4.10
CA CYS A 50 -4.65 2.86 -2.99
C CYS A 50 -3.53 3.87 -2.66
N VAL A 51 -2.78 4.29 -3.68
CA VAL A 51 -1.69 5.26 -3.52
C VAL A 51 -2.22 6.60 -2.97
N SER A 52 -3.35 7.06 -3.49
CA SER A 52 -4.00 8.30 -3.06
C SER A 52 -4.49 8.23 -1.61
N ALA A 53 -5.07 7.10 -1.21
CA ALA A 53 -5.51 6.89 0.16
C ALA A 53 -4.34 6.87 1.15
N ILE A 54 -3.21 6.23 0.80
CA ILE A 54 -1.99 6.24 1.62
C ILE A 54 -1.42 7.66 1.71
N ASN A 55 -1.48 8.44 0.62
CA ASN A 55 -1.04 9.84 0.65
C ASN A 55 -1.90 10.71 1.57
N LYS A 56 -3.23 10.51 1.55
CA LYS A 56 -4.18 11.25 2.39
C LYS A 56 -4.19 10.78 3.84
N THR A 57 -3.93 9.51 4.08
CA THR A 57 -3.85 8.89 5.41
C THR A 57 -2.52 8.16 5.58
N PRO A 58 -1.42 8.87 5.91
CA PRO A 58 -0.08 8.31 5.98
C PRO A 58 0.08 7.09 6.91
N LYS A 59 -0.74 7.00 7.96
CA LYS A 59 -0.78 5.85 8.89
C LYS A 59 -1.15 4.53 8.20
N LEU A 60 -1.82 4.56 7.04
CA LEU A 60 -2.06 3.35 6.24
C LEU A 60 -0.77 2.73 5.71
N ALA A 61 0.33 3.49 5.64
CA ALA A 61 1.65 2.97 5.27
C ALA A 61 2.29 2.10 6.36
N GLU A 62 1.80 2.19 7.61
CA GLU A 62 2.25 1.38 8.75
C GLU A 62 1.41 0.11 8.90
N CYS A 63 0.24 0.05 8.27
CA CYS A 63 -0.63 -1.12 8.27
C CYS A 63 -0.02 -2.27 7.47
N SER A 64 -0.43 -3.50 7.78
CA SER A 64 -0.07 -4.65 6.97
C SER A 64 -0.52 -4.45 5.50
N PRO A 65 0.35 -4.69 4.50
CA PRO A 65 -0.02 -4.57 3.09
C PRO A 65 -1.26 -5.40 2.72
N GLN A 66 -1.41 -6.56 3.36
CA GLN A 66 -2.50 -7.50 3.16
C GLN A 66 -3.84 -6.91 3.60
N SER A 67 -3.92 -6.30 4.79
CA SER A 67 -5.16 -5.68 5.27
C SER A 67 -5.60 -4.52 4.39
N VAL A 68 -4.68 -3.61 4.06
CA VAL A 68 -4.92 -2.49 3.16
C VAL A 68 -5.49 -3.01 1.85
N LEU A 69 -4.79 -3.92 1.19
CA LEU A 69 -5.22 -4.48 -0.09
C LEU A 69 -6.58 -5.18 -0.01
N SER A 70 -6.86 -5.91 1.07
CA SER A 70 -8.14 -6.60 1.26
C SER A 70 -9.33 -5.63 1.30
N CYS A 71 -9.16 -4.47 1.94
CA CYS A 71 -10.17 -3.40 1.96
C CYS A 71 -10.40 -2.85 0.54
N PHE A 72 -9.34 -2.58 -0.21
CA PHE A 72 -9.44 -2.08 -1.59
C PHE A 72 -10.06 -3.10 -2.54
N MET A 73 -9.72 -4.38 -2.40
CA MET A 73 -10.38 -5.45 -3.18
C MET A 73 -11.87 -5.52 -2.88
N THR A 74 -12.26 -5.37 -1.62
CA THR A 74 -13.67 -5.35 -1.21
C THR A 74 -14.40 -4.14 -1.78
N CYS A 75 -13.78 -2.96 -1.71
CA CYS A 75 -14.30 -1.74 -2.37
C CYS A 75 -14.50 -1.96 -3.87
N SER A 76 -13.52 -2.57 -4.54
CA SER A 76 -13.58 -2.91 -5.96
C SER A 76 -14.69 -3.90 -6.29
N ALA A 77 -14.89 -4.93 -5.46
CA ALA A 77 -15.94 -5.92 -5.66
C ALA A 77 -17.34 -5.31 -5.51
N LEU A 78 -17.50 -4.31 -4.64
CA LEU A 78 -18.75 -3.58 -4.42
C LEU A 78 -18.95 -2.39 -5.37
N GLY A 79 -17.94 -2.03 -6.17
CA GLY A 79 -17.97 -0.81 -6.99
C GLY A 79 -17.98 0.49 -6.17
N LEU A 80 -17.49 0.43 -4.92
CA LEU A 80 -17.40 1.58 -4.03
C LEU A 80 -16.01 2.20 -4.09
N GLU A 81 -15.96 3.52 -4.02
CA GLU A 81 -14.70 4.24 -3.84
C GLU A 81 -14.44 4.49 -2.35
N PRO A 82 -13.18 4.39 -1.90
CA PRO A 82 -12.83 4.68 -0.53
C PRO A 82 -12.98 6.17 -0.27
N SER A 83 -13.61 6.50 0.86
CA SER A 83 -13.82 7.85 1.39
C SER A 83 -12.51 8.61 1.53
N ASN A 84 -11.41 7.91 1.79
CA ASN A 84 -10.06 8.47 1.86
C ASN A 84 -9.59 9.00 0.49
N VAL A 85 -10.29 8.75 -0.61
CA VAL A 85 -9.95 9.19 -1.96
C VAL A 85 -10.92 10.25 -2.46
N ASP A 86 -12.23 10.06 -2.34
CA ASP A 86 -13.26 10.99 -2.86
C ASP A 86 -13.82 11.96 -1.82
N GLY A 87 -13.68 11.66 -0.52
CA GLY A 87 -14.27 12.43 0.58
C GLY A 87 -15.78 12.28 0.74
N LEU A 88 -16.43 11.36 0.01
CA LEU A 88 -17.89 11.24 -0.05
C LEU A 88 -18.49 10.33 1.02
N GLY A 89 -17.65 9.74 1.89
CA GLY A 89 -18.11 8.97 3.05
C GLY A 89 -18.72 7.60 2.73
N ARG A 90 -18.41 7.01 1.56
CA ARG A 90 -19.01 5.77 1.07
C ARG A 90 -18.36 4.49 1.62
N ALA A 91 -17.03 4.45 1.69
CA ALA A 91 -16.28 3.29 2.19
C ALA A 91 -15.04 3.76 2.95
N TYR A 92 -15.04 3.65 4.27
CA TYR A 92 -13.92 4.12 5.09
C TYR A 92 -12.81 3.08 5.14
N VAL A 93 -11.59 3.48 4.76
CA VAL A 93 -10.38 2.67 4.95
C VAL A 93 -9.58 3.27 6.10
N LEU A 94 -9.65 2.68 7.28
CA LEU A 94 -9.12 3.27 8.50
C LEU A 94 -8.00 2.43 9.12
N PRO A 95 -6.87 3.05 9.50
CA PRO A 95 -5.82 2.37 10.24
C PRO A 95 -6.25 2.14 11.70
N PHE A 96 -6.07 0.93 12.22
CA PHE A 96 -6.31 0.61 13.61
C PHE A 96 -5.24 -0.36 14.15
N TYR A 97 -5.03 -0.36 15.46
CA TYR A 97 -4.13 -1.32 16.09
C TYR A 97 -4.89 -2.59 16.45
N ASN A 98 -4.48 -3.72 15.89
CA ASN A 98 -5.07 -5.02 16.17
C ASN A 98 -4.27 -5.75 17.26
N LYS A 99 -4.85 -5.85 18.45
CA LYS A 99 -4.23 -6.55 19.59
C LYS A 99 -3.95 -8.03 19.33
N LYS A 100 -4.69 -8.68 18.42
CA LYS A 100 -4.52 -10.11 18.11
C LYS A 100 -3.32 -10.36 17.20
N SER A 101 -3.11 -9.50 16.19
CA SER A 101 -1.92 -9.59 15.32
C SER A 101 -0.71 -8.83 15.89
N GLY A 102 -0.91 -7.99 16.90
CA GLY A 102 0.14 -7.17 17.52
C GLY A 102 0.63 -6.02 16.64
N GLY A 103 -0.11 -5.69 15.57
CA GLY A 103 0.30 -4.73 14.54
C GLY A 103 -0.81 -3.81 14.08
N MET A 104 -0.44 -2.85 13.24
CA MET A 104 -1.39 -1.96 12.57
C MET A 104 -2.04 -2.70 11.40
N GLU A 105 -3.37 -2.61 11.31
CA GLU A 105 -4.19 -3.19 10.24
C GLU A 105 -5.10 -2.10 9.67
N ALA A 106 -5.62 -2.32 8.46
CA ALA A 106 -6.67 -1.49 7.88
C ALA A 106 -8.01 -2.23 7.94
N THR A 107 -9.09 -1.48 8.18
CA THR A 107 -10.48 -1.94 8.00
C THR A 107 -11.21 -1.04 7.03
#